data_AF-A0A957VXP9-F1
#
_entry.id   AF-A0A957VXP9-F1
#
_cell.length_a   1.000
_cell.length_b   1.000
_cell.length_c   1.000
_cell.angle_alpha   90.00
_cell.angle_beta   90.00
_cell.angle_gamma   90.00
#
_symmetry.space_group_name_H-M   'P 1'
#
loop_
_entity.id
_entity.type
_entity.pdbx_description
1 polymer ?
#
loop_
_entity_poly.entity_id
_entity_poly.type
_entity_poly.pdbx_seq_one_letter_code
_entity_poly.pdbx_strand_id
1 'polypeptide(L)'
;MSVALLRIFVFTLLPLLIAGMHIALDKTVRSRERKLEVILLYLFGLGVAANGLSGFFGHIFLSDVVAASIGWPGGNPFQLEVGFANLALGILGIMAMGRRDGFREATAVAVTVFSVGATLVHLLDILETGNLALGNTVQNISNVLRPALLVGFLTASRRTERSTDSETDSVRFEAWRAPRAQAAGFTAGIVAMGFGMGFGLGWPVMGTGVGVLLGAGLVAFVLSRSSDNINGHLAEDT
;
A
#
# COMPACT_ATOMS: atom_id res chain seq x y z
N MET A 1 19.89 -5.38 -6.66
CA MET A 1 19.08 -5.30 -5.43
C MET A 1 18.38 -6.63 -5.23
N SER A 2 18.44 -7.24 -4.03
CA SER A 2 17.72 -8.49 -3.78
C SER A 2 16.21 -8.27 -3.92
N VAL A 3 15.47 -9.30 -4.33
CA VAL A 3 14.01 -9.23 -4.48
C VAL A 3 13.33 -8.82 -3.16
N ALA A 4 13.85 -9.29 -2.03
CA ALA A 4 13.37 -8.90 -0.69
C ALA A 4 13.51 -7.39 -0.45
N LEU A 5 14.69 -6.80 -0.72
CA LEU A 5 14.90 -5.36 -0.56
C LEU A 5 14.01 -4.54 -1.49
N LEU A 6 13.84 -4.99 -2.74
CA LEU A 6 12.95 -4.33 -3.68
C LEU A 6 11.49 -4.39 -3.19
N ARG A 7 11.02 -5.55 -2.71
CA ARG A 7 9.67 -5.72 -2.18
C ARG A 7 9.42 -4.80 -0.97
N ILE A 8 10.38 -4.70 -0.06
CA ILE A 8 10.32 -3.77 1.09
C ILE A 8 10.20 -2.33 0.59
N PHE A 9 11.05 -1.92 -0.34
CA PHE A 9 11.00 -0.59 -0.93
C PHE A 9 9.63 -0.30 -1.57
N VAL A 10 9.18 -1.15 -2.49
CA VAL A 10 7.96 -0.96 -3.30
C VAL A 10 6.70 -0.91 -2.45
N PHE A 11 6.59 -1.75 -1.41
CA PHE A 11 5.34 -1.84 -0.65
C PHE A 11 5.39 -1.19 0.75
N THR A 12 6.51 -0.57 1.13
CA THR A 12 6.63 0.11 2.43
C THR A 12 7.06 1.56 2.28
N LEU A 13 8.11 1.84 1.50
CA LEU A 13 8.68 3.18 1.36
C LEU A 13 8.06 3.94 0.19
N LEU A 14 7.94 3.29 -0.96
CA LEU A 14 7.39 3.87 -2.18
C LEU A 14 5.95 4.43 -2.02
N PRO A 15 5.03 3.82 -1.24
CA PRO A 15 3.72 4.43 -0.96
C PRO A 15 3.84 5.84 -0.37
N LEU A 16 4.78 6.06 0.55
CA LEU A 16 5.02 7.38 1.15
C LEU A 16 5.66 8.35 0.16
N LEU A 17 6.58 7.86 -0.69
CA LEU A 17 7.21 8.69 -1.72
C LEU A 17 6.19 9.15 -2.77
N ILE A 18 5.32 8.25 -3.24
CA ILE A 18 4.27 8.59 -4.19
C ILE A 18 3.23 9.51 -3.53
N ALA A 19 2.86 9.27 -2.27
CA ALA A 19 2.00 10.19 -1.53
C ALA A 19 2.60 11.59 -1.41
N GLY A 20 3.90 11.68 -1.07
CA GLY A 20 4.63 12.95 -0.99
C GLY A 20 4.66 13.68 -2.34
N MET A 21 4.91 12.96 -3.44
CA MET A 21 4.84 13.50 -4.79
C MET A 21 3.43 14.00 -5.13
N HIS A 22 2.39 13.21 -4.85
CA HIS A 22 0.99 13.60 -5.08
C HIS A 22 0.67 14.89 -4.32
N ILE A 23 1.02 14.98 -3.04
CA ILE A 23 0.82 16.17 -2.21
C ILE A 23 1.58 17.39 -2.76
N ALA A 24 2.81 17.20 -3.24
CA ALA A 24 3.62 18.29 -3.80
C ALA A 24 3.03 18.86 -5.11
N LEU A 25 2.47 17.97 -5.95
CA LEU A 25 1.87 18.31 -7.24
C LEU A 25 0.46 18.90 -7.09
N ASP A 26 -0.33 18.42 -6.12
CA ASP A 26 -1.71 18.85 -5.93
C ASP A 26 -1.85 20.03 -4.97
N LYS A 27 -2.02 21.24 -5.54
CA LYS A 27 -2.17 22.49 -4.77
C LYS A 27 -3.47 22.59 -3.97
N THR A 28 -4.40 21.66 -4.15
CA THR A 28 -5.64 21.60 -3.36
C THR A 28 -5.46 20.83 -2.04
N VAL A 29 -4.35 20.11 -1.85
CA VAL A 29 -4.02 19.38 -0.62
C VAL A 29 -3.46 20.35 0.43
N ARG A 30 -4.34 21.21 0.97
CA ARG A 30 -3.94 22.32 1.87
C ARG A 30 -3.97 21.93 3.34
N SER A 31 -5.02 21.24 3.77
CA SER A 31 -5.25 20.89 5.18
C SER A 31 -4.43 19.67 5.61
N ARG A 32 -4.27 19.51 6.93
CA ARG A 32 -3.64 18.31 7.51
C ARG A 32 -4.46 17.06 7.21
N GLU A 33 -5.79 17.16 7.23
CA GLU A 33 -6.72 16.07 6.93
C GLU A 33 -6.54 15.56 5.50
N ARG A 34 -6.46 16.47 4.52
CA ARG A 34 -6.21 16.11 3.12
C ARG A 34 -4.86 15.43 2.91
N LYS A 35 -3.80 15.92 3.58
CA LYS A 35 -2.46 15.29 3.51
C LYS A 35 -2.49 13.87 4.06
N LEU A 36 -3.08 13.68 5.24
CA LEU A 36 -3.22 12.36 5.86
C LEU A 36 -4.07 11.43 5.00
N GLU A 37 -5.11 11.95 4.35
CA GLU A 37 -5.95 11.15 3.46
C GLU A 37 -5.17 10.62 2.26
N VAL A 38 -4.39 11.47 1.58
CA VAL A 38 -3.56 11.03 0.45
C VAL A 38 -2.54 9.98 0.90
N ILE A 39 -1.89 10.18 2.05
CA ILE A 39 -0.94 9.20 2.60
C ILE A 39 -1.63 7.85 2.86
N LEU A 40 -2.79 7.85 3.52
CA LEU A 40 -3.54 6.63 3.81
C LEU A 40 -4.02 5.93 2.53
N LEU A 41 -4.46 6.67 1.50
CA LEU A 41 -4.85 6.09 0.22
C LEU A 41 -3.71 5.28 -0.41
N TYR A 42 -2.48 5.81 -0.42
CA TYR A 42 -1.33 5.06 -0.94
C TYR A 42 -0.87 3.94 -0.02
N LEU A 43 -0.93 4.12 1.30
CA LEU A 43 -0.61 3.05 2.24
C LEU A 43 -1.60 1.87 2.13
N PHE A 44 -2.90 2.12 1.97
CA PHE A 44 -3.87 1.06 1.75
C PHE A 44 -3.79 0.48 0.33
N GLY A 45 -3.67 1.31 -0.70
CA GLY A 45 -3.63 0.85 -2.09
C GLY A 45 -2.33 0.14 -2.46
N LEU A 46 -1.19 0.82 -2.34
CA LEU A 46 0.09 0.22 -2.69
C LEU A 46 0.69 -0.57 -1.51
N GLY A 47 0.59 -0.04 -0.30
CA GLY A 47 1.17 -0.69 0.87
C GLY A 47 0.46 -1.98 1.31
N VAL A 48 -0.87 -2.02 1.28
CA VAL A 48 -1.64 -3.20 1.71
C VAL A 48 -2.15 -4.00 0.51
N ALA A 49 -2.95 -3.39 -0.37
CA ALA A 49 -3.64 -4.12 -1.42
C ALA A 49 -2.67 -4.76 -2.41
N ALA A 50 -1.79 -3.95 -3.02
CA ALA A 50 -0.82 -4.46 -3.97
C ALA A 50 0.16 -5.47 -3.35
N ASN A 51 0.58 -5.26 -2.10
CA ASN A 51 1.43 -6.21 -1.39
C ASN A 51 0.74 -7.56 -1.14
N GLY A 52 -0.52 -7.52 -0.68
CA GLY A 52 -1.32 -8.70 -0.42
C GLY A 52 -1.58 -9.49 -1.71
N LEU A 53 -1.98 -8.82 -2.79
CA LEU A 53 -2.16 -9.46 -4.10
C LEU A 53 -0.85 -10.04 -4.65
N SER A 54 0.26 -9.32 -4.51
CA SER A 54 1.60 -9.83 -4.88
C SER A 54 2.00 -11.03 -4.02
N GLY A 55 1.71 -10.99 -2.72
CA GLY A 55 1.94 -12.10 -1.80
C GLY A 55 1.11 -13.32 -2.17
N PHE A 56 -0.19 -13.15 -2.41
CA PHE A 56 -1.09 -14.20 -2.90
C PHE A 56 -0.53 -14.85 -4.16
N PHE A 57 -0.16 -14.05 -5.15
CA PHE A 57 0.40 -14.57 -6.39
C PHE A 57 1.68 -15.39 -6.16
N GLY A 58 2.61 -14.85 -5.37
CA GLY A 58 3.85 -15.55 -5.04
C GLY A 58 3.63 -16.86 -4.30
N HIS A 59 2.76 -16.85 -3.29
CA HIS A 59 2.50 -18.01 -2.45
C HIS A 59 1.66 -19.10 -3.14
N ILE A 60 0.80 -18.76 -4.10
CA ILE A 60 -0.04 -19.72 -4.84
C ILE A 60 0.65 -20.26 -6.09
N PHE A 61 1.27 -19.39 -6.89
CA PHE A 61 1.80 -19.77 -8.21
C PHE A 61 3.31 -19.97 -8.21
N LEU A 62 4.03 -19.43 -7.22
CA LEU A 62 5.49 -19.45 -7.12
C LEU A 62 5.96 -19.96 -5.74
N SER A 63 5.21 -20.88 -5.13
CA SER A 63 5.37 -21.30 -3.73
C SER A 63 6.80 -21.74 -3.40
N ASP A 64 7.43 -22.52 -4.27
CA ASP A 64 8.80 -23.02 -4.04
C ASP A 64 9.85 -21.90 -4.15
N VAL A 65 9.63 -20.93 -5.04
CA VAL A 65 10.49 -19.74 -5.15
C VAL A 65 10.39 -18.91 -3.87
N VAL A 66 9.17 -18.75 -3.34
CA VAL A 66 8.95 -18.03 -2.07
C VAL A 66 9.59 -18.79 -0.91
N ALA A 67 9.35 -20.10 -0.78
CA ALA A 67 9.91 -20.94 0.26
C ALA A 67 11.46 -20.91 0.26
N ALA A 68 12.08 -21.04 -0.91
CA ALA A 68 13.53 -20.93 -1.05
C ALA A 68 14.05 -19.55 -0.63
N SER A 69 13.32 -18.46 -0.93
CA SER A 69 13.73 -17.09 -0.58
C SER A 69 13.78 -16.83 0.93
N ILE A 70 12.97 -17.56 1.70
CA ILE A 70 12.92 -17.52 3.17
C ILE A 70 13.73 -18.66 3.81
N GLY A 71 14.36 -19.53 3.02
CA GLY A 71 15.16 -20.66 3.54
C GLY A 71 14.31 -21.80 4.11
N TRP A 72 13.04 -21.92 3.72
CA TRP A 72 12.14 -22.99 4.18
C TRP A 72 11.92 -24.06 3.10
N PRO A 73 11.55 -25.30 3.50
CA PRO A 73 11.25 -26.36 2.54
C PRO A 73 10.07 -26.01 1.62
N GLY A 74 10.24 -26.28 0.32
CA GLY A 74 9.17 -26.19 -0.68
C GLY A 74 8.16 -27.34 -0.59
N GLY A 75 7.15 -27.32 -1.45
CA GLY A 75 6.18 -28.42 -1.59
C GLY A 75 5.22 -28.63 -0.41
N ASN A 76 5.07 -27.67 0.50
CA ASN A 76 4.19 -27.78 1.66
C ASN A 76 2.89 -26.96 1.50
N PRO A 77 1.75 -27.42 2.04
CA PRO A 77 0.45 -26.76 1.86
C PRO A 77 0.32 -25.41 2.58
N PHE A 78 1.16 -25.12 3.58
CA PHE A 78 1.10 -23.85 4.31
C PHE A 78 1.40 -22.64 3.41
N GLN A 79 2.19 -22.82 2.35
CA GLN A 79 2.36 -21.75 1.36
C GLN A 79 1.01 -21.32 0.76
N LEU A 80 0.10 -22.26 0.49
CA LEU A 80 -1.22 -21.92 -0.07
C LEU A 80 -2.11 -21.21 0.94
N GLU A 81 -2.11 -21.64 2.21
CA GLU A 81 -2.84 -20.96 3.29
C GLU A 81 -2.35 -19.52 3.47
N VAL A 82 -1.03 -19.31 3.49
CA VAL A 82 -0.42 -17.98 3.53
C VAL A 82 -0.78 -17.17 2.29
N GLY A 83 -0.90 -17.82 1.12
CA GLY A 83 -1.41 -17.21 -0.10
C GLY A 83 -2.82 -16.65 0.06
N PHE A 84 -3.77 -17.45 0.54
CA PHE A 84 -5.14 -16.98 0.79
C PHE A 84 -5.23 -15.93 1.89
N ALA A 85 -4.40 -16.02 2.93
CA ALA A 85 -4.30 -14.96 3.93
C ALA A 85 -3.84 -13.63 3.29
N ASN A 86 -2.84 -13.68 2.40
CA ASN A 86 -2.39 -12.50 1.66
C ASN A 86 -3.48 -11.98 0.69
N LEU A 87 -4.28 -12.85 0.07
CA LEU A 87 -5.43 -12.43 -0.75
C LEU A 87 -6.45 -11.67 0.07
N ALA A 88 -6.80 -12.18 1.26
CA ALA A 88 -7.72 -11.51 2.18
C ALA A 88 -7.20 -10.12 2.56
N LEU A 89 -5.92 -10.00 2.94
CA LEU A 89 -5.30 -8.69 3.20
C LEU A 89 -5.32 -7.77 1.97
N GLY A 90 -5.08 -8.33 0.78
CA GLY A 90 -5.17 -7.61 -0.48
C GLY A 90 -6.54 -6.96 -0.69
N ILE A 91 -7.60 -7.74 -0.53
CA ILE A 91 -9.01 -7.30 -0.64
C ILE A 91 -9.34 -6.25 0.42
N LEU A 92 -8.93 -6.48 1.67
CA LEU A 92 -9.10 -5.52 2.77
C LEU A 92 -8.43 -4.17 2.45
N GLY A 93 -7.24 -4.19 1.84
CA GLY A 93 -6.56 -2.98 1.38
C GLY A 93 -7.38 -2.21 0.34
N ILE A 94 -7.93 -2.89 -0.67
CA ILE A 94 -8.78 -2.27 -1.70
C ILE A 94 -9.99 -1.61 -1.07
N MET A 95 -10.69 -2.34 -0.21
CA MET A 95 -11.90 -1.85 0.46
C MET A 95 -11.60 -0.67 1.40
N ALA A 96 -10.47 -0.69 2.10
CA ALA A 96 -10.04 0.40 3.00
C ALA A 96 -9.68 1.70 2.27
N MET A 97 -9.37 1.63 0.96
CA MET A 97 -9.24 2.85 0.14
C MET A 97 -10.58 3.59 0.00
N GLY A 98 -11.70 2.87 -0.06
CA GLY A 98 -13.03 3.47 -0.22
C GLY A 98 -13.71 3.77 1.11
N ARG A 99 -13.66 2.84 2.06
CA ARG A 99 -14.44 2.88 3.30
C ARG A 99 -13.71 3.64 4.42
N ARG A 100 -14.43 4.50 5.14
CA ARG A 100 -13.93 5.30 6.28
C ARG A 100 -14.68 5.04 7.60
N ASP A 101 -15.64 4.12 7.58
CA ASP A 101 -16.64 3.83 8.61
C ASP A 101 -16.15 2.85 9.70
N GLY A 102 -14.84 2.85 10.01
CA GLY A 102 -14.21 1.86 10.88
C GLY A 102 -13.51 0.71 10.13
N PHE A 103 -13.76 0.60 8.82
CA PHE A 103 -13.15 -0.47 8.02
C PHE A 103 -11.62 -0.36 7.93
N ARG A 104 -11.08 0.86 7.91
CA ARG A 104 -9.62 1.11 7.89
C ARG A 104 -8.93 0.58 9.13
N GLU A 105 -9.58 0.72 10.28
CA GLU A 105 -9.11 0.20 11.57
C GLU A 105 -9.10 -1.33 11.54
N ALA A 106 -10.18 -1.95 11.10
CA ALA A 106 -10.26 -3.40 10.95
C ALA A 106 -9.17 -3.94 10.02
N THR A 107 -8.96 -3.30 8.87
CA THR A 107 -7.85 -3.62 7.96
C THR A 107 -6.48 -3.47 8.62
N ALA A 108 -6.26 -2.37 9.36
CA ALA A 108 -4.99 -2.15 10.07
C ALA A 108 -4.73 -3.21 11.15
N VAL A 109 -5.76 -3.63 11.88
CA VAL A 109 -5.67 -4.74 12.86
C VAL A 109 -5.29 -6.04 12.15
N ALA A 110 -5.99 -6.40 11.07
CA ALA A 110 -5.70 -7.62 10.32
C ALA A 110 -4.26 -7.65 9.78
N VAL A 111 -3.81 -6.54 9.15
CA VAL A 111 -2.44 -6.40 8.65
C VAL A 111 -1.43 -6.50 9.80
N THR A 112 -1.71 -5.89 10.95
CA THR A 112 -0.81 -5.92 12.12
C THR A 112 -0.68 -7.31 12.69
N VAL A 113 -1.80 -7.99 12.97
CA VAL A 113 -1.80 -9.34 13.55
C VAL A 113 -1.06 -10.31 12.64
N PHE A 114 -1.38 -10.32 11.35
CA PHE A 114 -0.72 -11.21 10.39
C PHE A 114 0.77 -10.91 10.25
N SER A 115 1.15 -9.63 10.05
CA SER A 115 2.54 -9.28 9.76
C SER A 115 3.45 -9.44 10.98
N VAL A 116 3.00 -9.01 12.17
CA VAL A 116 3.75 -9.19 13.41
C VAL A 116 3.83 -10.69 13.76
N GLY A 117 2.73 -11.43 13.60
CA GLY A 117 2.72 -12.88 13.77
C GLY A 117 3.74 -13.58 12.87
N ALA A 118 3.80 -13.22 11.58
CA ALA A 118 4.80 -13.73 10.66
C ALA A 118 6.23 -13.41 11.14
N THR A 119 6.48 -12.19 11.61
CA THR A 119 7.80 -11.84 12.18
C THR A 119 8.16 -12.67 13.40
N LEU A 120 7.22 -12.97 14.29
CA LEU A 120 7.49 -13.85 15.43
C LEU A 120 7.88 -15.26 14.96
N VAL A 121 7.19 -15.82 13.96
CA VAL A 121 7.54 -17.12 13.39
C VAL A 121 8.95 -17.10 12.78
N HIS A 122 9.29 -16.07 12.02
CA HIS A 122 10.63 -15.92 11.44
C HIS A 122 11.71 -15.77 12.52
N LEU A 123 11.46 -15.02 13.60
CA LEU A 123 12.42 -14.86 14.69
C LEU A 123 12.65 -16.16 15.45
N LEU A 124 11.60 -16.94 15.69
CA LEU A 124 11.73 -18.26 16.30
C LEU A 124 12.58 -19.19 15.41
N ASP A 125 12.32 -19.24 14.10
CA ASP A 125 13.14 -20.01 13.18
C ASP A 125 14.62 -19.56 13.18
N ILE A 126 14.88 -18.24 13.18
CA ILE A 126 16.25 -17.73 13.28
C ILE A 126 16.94 -18.21 14.57
N LEU A 127 16.24 -18.21 15.70
CA LEU A 127 16.80 -18.63 16.98
C LEU A 127 17.05 -20.14 17.04
N GLU A 128 16.19 -20.95 16.43
CA GLU A 128 16.25 -22.41 16.46
C GLU A 128 17.25 -22.97 15.43
N THR A 129 17.29 -22.40 14.22
CA THR A 129 18.00 -22.99 13.08
C THR A 129 19.17 -22.15 12.58
N GLY A 130 19.26 -20.88 12.99
CA GLY A 130 20.24 -19.93 12.45
C GLY A 130 19.96 -19.55 11.00
N ASN A 131 18.74 -19.76 10.49
CA ASN A 131 18.36 -19.43 9.12
C ASN A 131 18.35 -17.91 8.86
N LEU A 132 19.47 -17.39 8.34
CA LEU A 132 19.62 -15.97 8.02
C LEU A 132 19.27 -15.61 6.57
N ALA A 133 18.49 -16.43 5.86
CA ALA A 133 18.02 -16.10 4.52
C ALA A 133 17.38 -14.70 4.49
N LEU A 134 17.58 -13.93 3.42
CA LEU A 134 17.11 -12.53 3.35
C LEU A 134 15.59 -12.41 3.48
N GLY A 135 14.84 -13.38 2.96
CA GLY A 135 13.39 -13.45 3.16
C GLY A 135 12.99 -13.79 4.60
N ASN A 136 13.84 -14.48 5.35
CA ASN A 136 13.59 -14.84 6.75
C ASN A 136 13.99 -13.71 7.72
N THR A 137 14.91 -12.84 7.31
CA THR A 137 15.50 -11.80 8.17
C THR A 137 15.02 -10.41 7.79
N VAL A 138 15.47 -9.92 6.63
CA VAL A 138 15.31 -8.53 6.19
C VAL A 138 13.85 -8.19 5.88
N GLN A 139 13.06 -9.16 5.41
CA GLN A 139 11.62 -8.98 5.16
C GLN A 139 10.85 -8.54 6.42
N ASN A 140 11.31 -8.93 7.61
CA ASN A 140 10.65 -8.58 8.87
C ASN A 140 10.64 -7.07 9.15
N ILE A 141 11.57 -6.31 8.56
CA ILE A 141 11.55 -4.85 8.63
C ILE A 141 10.23 -4.31 8.10
N SER A 142 9.77 -4.82 6.95
CA SER A 142 8.51 -4.40 6.35
C SER A 142 7.30 -4.94 7.12
N ASN A 143 7.40 -6.16 7.66
CA ASN A 143 6.34 -6.77 8.45
C ASN A 143 6.01 -5.96 9.72
N VAL A 144 6.99 -5.24 10.28
CA VAL A 144 6.79 -4.36 11.44
C VAL A 144 6.57 -2.91 11.04
N LEU A 145 7.36 -2.39 10.10
CA LEU A 145 7.30 -0.97 9.74
C LEU A 145 5.98 -0.59 9.09
N ARG A 146 5.44 -1.44 8.21
CA ARG A 146 4.17 -1.14 7.52
C ARG A 146 2.96 -1.05 8.46
N PRO A 147 2.69 -2.00 9.38
CA PRO A 147 1.62 -1.82 10.34
C PRO A 147 1.87 -0.62 11.26
N ALA A 148 3.12 -0.35 11.66
CA ALA A 148 3.43 0.85 12.44
C ALA A 148 3.09 2.15 11.69
N LEU A 149 3.39 2.24 10.39
CA LEU A 149 3.02 3.36 9.54
C LEU A 149 1.50 3.48 9.41
N LEU A 150 0.79 2.38 9.14
CA LEU A 150 -0.67 2.37 9.03
C LEU A 150 -1.33 2.84 10.33
N VAL A 151 -0.96 2.25 11.46
CA VAL A 151 -1.49 2.62 12.78
C VAL A 151 -1.16 4.07 13.11
N GLY A 152 0.08 4.52 12.86
CA GLY A 152 0.52 5.89 13.13
C GLY A 152 -0.26 6.93 12.31
N PHE A 153 -0.35 6.75 11.00
CA PHE A 153 -1.07 7.68 10.12
C PHE A 153 -2.59 7.62 10.32
N LEU A 154 -3.15 6.44 10.57
CA LEU A 154 -4.58 6.31 10.86
C LEU A 154 -4.94 6.98 12.18
N THR A 155 -4.12 6.78 13.22
CA THR A 155 -4.28 7.49 14.50
C THR A 155 -4.18 9.00 14.32
N ALA A 156 -3.23 9.47 13.51
CA ALA A 156 -3.10 10.89 13.19
C ALA A 156 -4.35 11.43 12.48
N SER A 157 -4.94 10.69 11.53
CA SER A 157 -6.19 11.04 10.84
C SER A 157 -7.36 11.14 11.82
N ARG A 158 -7.53 10.13 12.67
CA ARG A 158 -8.60 10.13 13.68
C ARG A 158 -8.48 11.26 14.70
N ARG A 159 -7.26 11.73 14.98
CA ARG A 159 -7.06 12.89 15.85
C ARG A 159 -7.50 14.20 15.20
N THR A 160 -7.31 14.36 13.89
CA THR A 160 -7.75 15.56 13.19
C THR A 160 -9.27 15.57 12.98
N GLU A 161 -9.85 14.40 12.68
CA GLU A 161 -11.30 14.22 12.48
C GLU A 161 -12.16 14.54 13.72
N ARG A 162 -11.56 14.52 14.92
CA ARG A 162 -12.27 14.87 16.18
C ARG A 162 -12.49 16.37 16.36
N SER A 163 -11.89 17.22 15.53
CA SER A 163 -12.09 18.67 15.58
C SER A 163 -13.52 19.03 15.16
N THR A 164 -14.14 20.02 15.81
CA THR A 164 -15.45 20.55 15.41
C THR A 164 -15.42 21.16 14.02
N ASP A 165 -14.25 21.60 13.57
CA ASP A 165 -14.02 22.23 12.27
C ASP A 165 -13.54 21.22 11.21
N SER A 166 -13.65 19.91 11.48
CA SER A 166 -13.20 18.88 10.55
C SER A 166 -13.99 18.94 9.24
N GLU A 167 -13.29 18.86 8.11
CA GLU A 167 -13.95 18.83 6.80
C GLU A 167 -14.30 17.39 6.37
N THR A 168 -13.84 16.34 7.07
CA THR A 168 -13.84 14.97 6.54
C THR A 168 -15.21 14.36 6.29
N ASP A 169 -16.24 14.81 7.00
CA ASP A 169 -17.62 14.35 6.82
C ASP A 169 -18.43 15.26 5.87
N SER A 170 -17.79 16.30 5.32
CA SER A 170 -18.44 17.21 4.39
C SER A 170 -18.53 16.62 2.97
N VAL A 171 -19.62 16.94 2.27
CA VAL A 171 -19.80 16.63 0.83
C VAL A 171 -18.64 17.18 0.00
N ARG A 172 -18.12 18.38 0.37
CA ARG A 172 -16.99 19.01 -0.30
C ARG A 172 -15.71 18.18 -0.18
N PHE A 173 -15.46 17.60 0.99
CA PHE A 173 -14.30 16.74 1.18
C PHE A 173 -14.41 15.45 0.36
N GLU A 174 -15.58 14.81 0.33
CA GLU A 174 -15.74 13.61 -0.51
C GLU A 174 -15.63 13.93 -2.01
N ALA A 175 -16.24 15.02 -2.47
CA ALA A 175 -16.09 15.49 -3.85
C ALA A 175 -14.63 15.79 -4.22
N TRP A 176 -13.88 16.40 -3.28
CA TRP A 176 -12.44 16.59 -3.43
C TRP A 176 -11.69 15.25 -3.45
N ARG A 177 -12.03 14.32 -2.56
CA ARG A 177 -11.31 13.07 -2.32
C ARG A 177 -11.48 12.05 -3.45
N ALA A 178 -12.67 11.91 -4.01
CA ALA A 178 -13.01 10.86 -4.98
C ALA A 178 -12.01 10.72 -6.15
N PRO A 179 -11.66 11.78 -6.91
CA PRO A 179 -10.68 11.65 -8.00
C PRO A 179 -9.28 11.26 -7.51
N ARG A 180 -8.90 11.64 -6.29
CA ARG A 180 -7.58 11.32 -5.69
C ARG A 180 -7.51 9.88 -5.22
N ALA A 181 -8.63 9.37 -4.68
CA ALA A 181 -8.76 7.95 -4.34
C ALA A 181 -8.68 7.07 -5.61
N GLN A 182 -9.33 7.47 -6.70
CA GLN A 182 -9.21 6.79 -7.99
C GLN A 182 -7.77 6.84 -8.52
N ALA A 183 -7.13 8.01 -8.54
CA ALA A 183 -5.74 8.16 -8.95
C ALA A 183 -4.81 7.25 -8.13
N ALA A 184 -4.94 7.26 -6.80
CA ALA A 184 -4.15 6.39 -5.92
C ALA A 184 -4.38 4.90 -6.22
N GLY A 185 -5.63 4.50 -6.46
CA GLY A 185 -5.98 3.11 -6.79
C GLY A 185 -5.35 2.65 -8.10
N PHE A 186 -5.48 3.43 -9.17
CA PHE A 186 -4.87 3.12 -10.46
C PHE A 186 -3.34 3.15 -10.39
N THR A 187 -2.74 4.15 -9.72
CA THR A 187 -1.29 4.18 -9.51
C THR A 187 -0.81 2.94 -8.77
N ALA A 188 -1.51 2.51 -7.72
CA ALA A 188 -1.16 1.28 -7.00
C ALA A 188 -1.21 0.05 -7.92
N GLY A 189 -2.26 -0.08 -8.74
CA GLY A 189 -2.39 -1.15 -9.73
C GLY A 189 -1.28 -1.15 -10.78
N ILE A 190 -0.97 0.02 -11.36
CA ILE A 190 0.09 0.17 -12.38
C ILE A 190 1.46 -0.17 -11.80
N VAL A 191 1.79 0.32 -10.61
CA VAL A 191 3.06 0.01 -9.94
C VAL A 191 3.16 -1.47 -9.60
N ALA A 192 2.08 -2.08 -9.09
CA ALA A 192 2.03 -3.50 -8.78
C ALA A 192 2.21 -4.37 -10.03
N MET A 193 1.56 -4.01 -11.14
CA MET A 193 1.68 -4.69 -12.41
C MET A 193 3.08 -4.53 -13.00
N GLY A 194 3.66 -3.33 -12.94
CA GLY A 194 5.04 -3.08 -13.35
C GLY A 194 6.05 -3.92 -12.55
N PHE A 195 5.87 -4.00 -11.22
CA PHE A 195 6.67 -4.89 -10.37
C PHE A 195 6.50 -6.37 -10.77
N GLY A 196 5.26 -6.85 -10.93
CA GLY A 196 4.98 -8.24 -11.28
C GLY A 196 5.50 -8.66 -12.65
N MET A 197 5.24 -7.86 -13.70
CA MET A 197 5.77 -8.11 -15.04
C MET A 197 7.29 -8.03 -15.07
N GLY A 198 7.86 -7.00 -14.41
CA GLY A 198 9.30 -6.87 -14.28
C GLY A 198 9.92 -8.10 -13.61
N PHE A 199 9.30 -8.62 -12.55
CA PHE A 199 9.75 -9.84 -11.89
C PHE A 199 9.70 -11.04 -12.84
N GLY A 200 8.58 -11.26 -13.54
CA GLY A 200 8.44 -12.37 -14.50
C GLY A 200 9.43 -12.31 -15.67
N LEU A 201 9.84 -11.11 -16.09
CA LEU A 201 10.82 -10.88 -17.16
C LEU A 201 12.27 -10.81 -16.65
N GLY A 202 12.52 -11.01 -15.36
CA GLY A 202 13.86 -10.92 -14.76
C GLY A 202 14.40 -9.49 -14.57
N TRP A 203 13.58 -8.46 -14.82
CA TRP A 203 13.90 -7.03 -14.68
C TRP A 203 12.99 -6.30 -13.68
N PRO A 204 12.90 -6.75 -12.41
CA PRO A 204 11.91 -6.24 -11.47
C PRO A 204 12.12 -4.75 -11.12
N VAL A 205 13.37 -4.28 -11.10
CA VAL A 205 13.68 -2.86 -10.87
C VAL A 205 13.18 -2.00 -12.03
N MET A 206 13.46 -2.40 -13.27
CA MET A 206 13.06 -1.63 -14.45
C MET A 206 11.54 -1.63 -14.64
N GLY A 207 10.89 -2.78 -14.48
CA GLY A 207 9.42 -2.87 -14.54
C GLY A 207 8.73 -2.03 -13.47
N THR A 208 9.26 -2.04 -12.23
CA THR A 208 8.78 -1.15 -11.16
C THR A 208 8.98 0.32 -11.54
N GLY A 209 10.15 0.68 -12.07
CA GLY A 209 10.46 2.05 -12.50
C GLY A 209 9.48 2.55 -13.56
N VAL A 210 9.20 1.75 -14.58
CA VAL A 210 8.19 2.05 -15.61
C VAL A 210 6.80 2.23 -14.97
N GLY A 211 6.40 1.32 -14.06
CA GLY A 211 5.14 1.44 -13.35
C GLY A 211 5.02 2.72 -12.53
N VAL A 212 6.10 3.15 -11.85
CA VAL A 212 6.14 4.41 -11.10
C VAL A 212 6.01 5.61 -12.03
N LEU A 213 6.72 5.63 -13.17
CA LEU A 213 6.65 6.73 -14.14
C LEU A 213 5.24 6.86 -14.74
N LEU A 214 4.63 5.75 -15.15
CA LEU A 214 3.26 5.73 -15.66
C LEU A 214 2.26 6.16 -14.59
N GLY A 215 2.43 5.67 -13.36
CA GLY A 215 1.61 6.06 -12.22
C GLY A 215 1.71 7.55 -11.89
N ALA A 216 2.90 8.14 -11.96
CA ALA A 216 3.12 9.57 -11.77
C ALA A 216 2.45 10.41 -12.88
N GLY A 217 2.59 9.98 -14.14
CA GLY A 217 1.90 10.60 -15.28
C GLY A 217 0.38 10.58 -15.12
N LEU A 218 -0.18 9.48 -14.63
CA LEU A 218 -1.61 9.37 -14.35
C LEU A 218 -2.06 10.34 -13.24
N VAL A 219 -1.30 10.43 -12.14
CA VAL A 219 -1.60 11.40 -11.07
C VAL A 219 -1.61 12.82 -11.64
N ALA A 220 -0.59 13.21 -12.39
CA ALA A 220 -0.55 14.53 -13.01
C ALA A 220 -1.75 14.79 -13.93
N PHE A 221 -2.15 13.79 -14.73
CA PHE A 221 -3.32 13.86 -15.61
C PHE A 221 -4.65 14.00 -14.86
N VAL A 222 -4.88 13.22 -13.80
CA VAL A 222 -6.11 13.31 -13.00
C VAL A 222 -6.19 14.67 -12.28
N LEU A 223 -5.05 15.15 -11.78
CA LEU A 223 -4.98 16.43 -11.08
C LEU A 223 -5.24 17.64 -12.00
N SER A 224 -4.78 17.60 -13.25
CA SER A 224 -5.05 18.68 -14.21
C SER A 224 -6.56 18.78 -14.51
N ARG A 225 -7.21 17.65 -14.76
CA ARG A 225 -8.67 17.58 -15.03
C ARG A 225 -9.53 17.96 -13.82
N SER A 226 -9.08 17.62 -12.61
CA SER A 226 -9.84 17.89 -11.38
C SER A 226 -9.79 19.36 -10.98
N SER A 227 -8.73 20.08 -11.35
CA SER A 227 -8.58 21.51 -11.06
C SER A 227 -9.53 22.35 -11.92
N ASP A 228 -9.79 21.94 -13.16
CA ASP A 228 -10.71 22.62 -14.07
C ASP A 228 -12.18 22.53 -13.59
N ASN A 229 -12.59 21.37 -13.06
CA ASN A 229 -13.96 21.17 -12.56
C ASN A 229 -14.27 21.96 -11.27
N ILE A 230 -13.30 22.13 -10.37
CA ILE A 230 -13.50 22.92 -9.13
C ILE A 230 -13.67 24.41 -9.47
N ASN A 231 -12.94 24.91 -10.47
CA ASN A 231 -13.06 26.31 -10.89
C ASN A 231 -14.35 26.58 -11.68
N GLY A 232 -14.89 25.58 -12.40
CA GLY A 232 -16.17 25.69 -13.11
C GLY A 232 -17.38 25.77 -12.18
N HIS A 233 -17.46 24.94 -11.14
CA HIS A 233 -18.56 24.98 -10.17
C HIS A 233 -18.58 26.27 -9.32
N LEU A 234 -17.42 26.86 -9.03
CA LEU A 234 -17.36 28.14 -8.31
C LEU A 234 -17.80 29.35 -9.14
N ALA A 235 -17.91 29.20 -10.47
CA ALA A 235 -18.37 30.26 -11.38
C ALA A 235 -19.88 30.21 -11.65
N GLU A 236 -20.57 29.10 -11.33
CA GLU A 236 -22.02 28.97 -11.46
C GLU A 236 -22.77 29.37 -10.17
N ASP A 237 -22.07 29.43 -9.03
CA ASP A 237 -22.61 29.83 -7.72
C ASP A 237 -22.39 31.34 -7.37
N THR A 238 -21.96 32.17 -8.34
CA THR A 238 -21.83 33.64 -8.21
C THR A 238 -22.75 34.37 -9.17
#